data_AF-A0A2T0MMF9-F1
#
_entry.id   AF-A0A2T0MMF9-F1
#
_cell.length_a   1.000
_cell.length_b   1.000
_cell.length_c   1.000
_cell.angle_alpha   90.00
_cell.angle_beta   90.00
_cell.angle_gamma   90.00
#
_symmetry.space_group_name_H-M   'P 1'
#
loop_
_entity.id
_entity.type
_entity.pdbx_description
1 polymer ?
#
loop_
_entity_poly.entity_id
_entity_poly.type
_entity_poly.pdbx_seq_one_letter_code
_entity_poly.pdbx_strand_id
1 'polypeptide(L)'
;MVRALQRVDNLAGFGLGRVAVSKVPVRRMKTLAKYGAGTKAPALDRLVEPRRTATLLAVTRSLEAEAIDDALDLFALLMATRLISPARRRSADERLRMLPRLERASKLVAKAGRVLVDHLDLVDQQGADPDVAAMWTAVAQIAGTSKEHVRAALDVVEELIPEEDGAAEAAPPTPRPGNPLKNLHDQERPHSLRPRSFSAPTVVRWFLTPEAADHFPTIKDAVASPNLSDPASRGPACG
;
A
#
# COMPACT_ATOMS: atom_id res chain seq x y z
N MET A 1 8.23 -4.88 9.78
CA MET A 1 9.22 -4.08 9.03
C MET A 1 10.55 -4.00 9.78
N VAL A 2 10.54 -3.63 11.07
CA VAL A 2 11.75 -3.55 11.91
C VAL A 2 12.67 -4.78 11.78
N ARG A 3 12.13 -6.00 11.90
CA ARG A 3 12.93 -7.23 11.73
C ARG A 3 13.54 -7.40 10.34
N ALA A 4 12.84 -7.01 9.27
CA ALA A 4 13.36 -7.09 7.91
C ALA A 4 14.51 -6.09 7.70
N LEU A 5 14.34 -4.86 8.18
CA LEU A 5 15.40 -3.85 8.15
C LEU A 5 16.60 -4.22 9.01
N GLN A 6 16.38 -4.81 10.19
CA GLN A 6 17.47 -5.35 11.02
C GLN A 6 18.23 -6.47 10.31
N ARG A 7 17.53 -7.35 9.57
CA ARG A 7 18.18 -8.40 8.76
C ARG A 7 19.06 -7.78 7.67
N VAL A 8 18.57 -6.75 6.98
CA VAL A 8 19.35 -5.99 5.99
C VAL A 8 20.57 -5.34 6.64
N ASP A 9 20.40 -4.67 7.77
CA ASP A 9 21.48 -3.97 8.48
C ASP A 9 22.56 -4.95 8.98
N ASN A 10 22.16 -6.08 9.55
CA ASN A 10 23.07 -7.15 9.97
C ASN A 10 23.90 -7.70 8.79
N LEU A 11 23.29 -7.82 7.61
CA LEU A 11 23.98 -8.33 6.42
C LEU A 11 24.86 -7.25 5.75
N ALA A 12 24.39 -6.01 5.72
CA ALA A 12 25.13 -4.85 5.23
C ALA A 12 26.36 -4.55 6.10
N GLY A 13 26.27 -4.82 7.41
CA GLY A 13 27.37 -4.67 8.37
C GLY A 13 28.62 -5.49 8.03
N PHE A 14 28.49 -6.58 7.26
CA PHE A 14 29.65 -7.33 6.77
C PHE A 14 30.41 -6.62 5.64
N GLY A 15 29.85 -5.58 5.01
CA GLY A 15 30.51 -4.79 3.95
C GLY A 15 30.78 -5.55 2.64
N LEU A 16 30.31 -6.79 2.52
CA LEU A 16 30.60 -7.68 1.39
C LEU A 16 29.91 -7.27 0.08
N GLY A 17 28.86 -6.45 0.17
CA GLY A 17 28.23 -5.78 -0.96
C GLY A 17 29.18 -4.87 -1.76
N ARG A 18 30.30 -4.42 -1.18
CA ARG A 18 31.30 -3.55 -1.84
C ARG A 18 32.39 -4.33 -2.58
N VAL A 19 32.46 -5.65 -2.41
CA VAL A 19 33.50 -6.48 -3.03
C VAL A 19 33.23 -6.63 -4.53
N ALA A 20 34.18 -6.21 -5.36
CA ALA A 20 34.06 -6.30 -6.81
C ALA A 20 34.10 -7.77 -7.28
N VAL A 21 32.97 -8.28 -7.78
CA VAL A 21 32.83 -9.65 -8.31
C VAL A 21 32.51 -9.67 -9.80
N SER A 22 32.70 -8.56 -10.51
CA SER A 22 32.37 -8.42 -11.94
C SER A 22 33.05 -9.45 -12.84
N LYS A 23 34.23 -9.96 -12.43
CA LYS A 23 34.97 -11.00 -13.16
C LYS A 23 34.40 -12.41 -12.96
N VAL A 24 33.48 -12.62 -12.01
CA VAL A 24 32.88 -13.93 -11.71
C VAL A 24 31.49 -14.02 -12.35
N PRO A 25 31.22 -15.01 -13.21
CA PRO A 25 29.90 -15.19 -13.79
C PRO A 25 28.81 -15.38 -12.73
N VAL A 26 27.67 -14.72 -12.92
CA VAL A 26 26.52 -14.76 -12.00
C VAL A 26 26.07 -16.20 -11.71
N ARG A 27 26.09 -17.09 -12.72
CA ARG A 27 25.74 -18.50 -12.54
C ARG A 27 26.66 -19.19 -11.52
N ARG A 28 27.96 -18.92 -11.54
CA ARG A 28 28.92 -19.47 -10.56
C ARG A 28 28.67 -18.92 -9.16
N MET A 29 28.38 -17.62 -9.05
CA MET A 29 28.00 -17.01 -7.77
C MET A 29 26.74 -17.65 -7.19
N LYS A 30 25.69 -17.86 -8.00
CA LYS A 30 24.47 -18.54 -7.57
C LYS A 30 24.73 -19.99 -7.14
N THR A 31 25.58 -20.73 -7.85
CA THR A 31 25.95 -22.10 -7.47
C THR A 31 26.70 -22.14 -6.13
N LEU A 32 27.66 -21.24 -5.93
CA LEU A 32 28.40 -21.14 -4.66
C LEU A 32 27.50 -20.74 -3.51
N ALA A 33 26.59 -19.78 -3.72
CA ALA A 33 25.60 -19.36 -2.74
C ALA A 33 24.68 -20.52 -2.36
N LYS A 34 24.12 -21.24 -3.34
CA LYS A 34 23.25 -22.39 -3.10
C LYS A 34 23.97 -23.51 -2.34
N TYR A 35 25.21 -23.80 -2.73
CA TYR A 35 26.04 -24.79 -2.03
C TYR A 35 26.29 -24.36 -0.58
N GLY A 36 26.69 -23.10 -0.36
CA GLY A 36 27.00 -22.60 0.96
C GLY A 36 25.79 -22.54 1.89
N ALA A 37 24.65 -22.05 1.39
CA ALA A 37 23.40 -21.96 2.16
C ALA A 37 22.84 -23.35 2.56
N GLY A 38 23.09 -24.38 1.76
CA GLY A 38 22.68 -25.76 2.06
C GLY A 38 23.68 -26.55 2.92
N THR A 39 24.86 -25.99 3.23
CA THR A 39 25.95 -26.71 3.91
C THR A 39 26.10 -26.22 5.35
N LYS A 40 26.35 -27.15 6.29
CA LYS A 40 26.58 -26.83 7.70
C LYS A 40 27.93 -26.14 7.92
N ALA A 41 28.02 -25.29 8.95
CA ALA A 41 29.22 -24.50 9.25
C ALA A 41 30.53 -25.33 9.35
N PRO A 42 30.58 -26.51 10.01
CA PRO A 42 31.82 -27.29 10.06
C PRO A 42 32.28 -27.84 8.70
N ALA A 43 31.34 -28.05 7.78
CA ALA A 43 31.67 -28.49 6.42
C ALA A 43 32.16 -27.34 5.55
N LEU A 44 31.67 -26.11 5.79
CA LEU A 44 32.22 -24.90 5.18
C LEU A 44 33.63 -24.59 5.69
N ASP A 45 33.88 -24.80 6.98
CA ASP A 45 35.20 -24.61 7.59
C ASP A 45 36.26 -25.62 7.11
N ARG A 46 35.84 -26.72 6.48
CA ARG A 46 36.76 -27.68 5.84
C ARG A 46 37.13 -27.29 4.41
N LEU A 47 36.48 -26.29 3.80
CA LEU A 47 36.83 -25.84 2.47
C LEU A 47 38.21 -25.18 2.47
N VAL A 48 39.03 -25.50 1.47
CA VAL A 48 40.34 -24.87 1.28
C VAL A 48 40.17 -23.51 0.61
N GLU A 49 41.01 -22.54 0.97
CA GLU A 49 41.05 -21.25 0.26
C GLU A 49 41.53 -21.44 -1.19
N PRO A 50 41.01 -20.68 -2.17
CA PRO A 50 40.11 -19.52 -2.06
C PRO A 50 38.61 -19.87 -2.06
N ARG A 51 38.26 -21.16 -2.07
CA ARG A 51 36.87 -21.62 -2.25
C ARG A 51 36.00 -21.29 -1.04
N ARG A 52 36.55 -21.36 0.17
CA ARG A 52 35.84 -20.99 1.39
C ARG A 52 35.39 -19.54 1.35
N THR A 53 36.31 -18.60 1.13
CA THR A 53 36.00 -17.17 1.03
C THR A 53 35.01 -16.89 -0.10
N ALA A 54 35.19 -17.51 -1.27
CA ALA A 54 34.26 -17.33 -2.40
C ALA A 54 32.84 -17.83 -2.08
N THR A 55 32.71 -18.96 -1.39
CA THR A 55 31.42 -19.50 -0.95
C THR A 55 30.75 -18.60 0.09
N LEU A 56 31.49 -18.14 1.11
CA LEU A 56 30.94 -17.25 2.14
C LEU A 56 30.49 -15.91 1.54
N LEU A 57 31.31 -15.30 0.68
CA LEU A 57 30.94 -14.09 -0.06
C LEU A 57 29.67 -14.30 -0.89
N ALA A 58 29.57 -15.43 -1.59
CA ALA A 58 28.40 -15.74 -2.41
C ALA A 58 27.12 -15.86 -1.58
N VAL A 59 27.20 -16.56 -0.44
CA VAL A 59 26.05 -16.73 0.48
C VAL A 59 25.61 -15.40 1.07
N THR A 60 26.54 -14.60 1.62
CA THR A 60 26.17 -13.34 2.24
C THR A 60 25.54 -12.39 1.22
N ARG A 61 26.08 -12.30 -0.01
CA ARG A 61 25.47 -11.50 -1.08
C ARG A 61 24.07 -11.99 -1.47
N SER A 62 23.82 -13.31 -1.51
CA SER A 62 22.48 -13.81 -1.79
C SER A 62 21.50 -13.51 -0.66
N LEU A 63 21.94 -13.62 0.59
CA LEU A 63 21.11 -13.32 1.75
C LEU A 63 20.81 -11.82 1.86
N GLU A 64 21.78 -10.97 1.51
CA GLU A 64 21.61 -9.52 1.48
C GLU A 64 20.54 -9.11 0.47
N ALA A 65 20.61 -9.66 -0.75
CA ALA A 65 19.59 -9.43 -1.78
C ALA A 65 18.20 -9.91 -1.32
N GLU A 66 18.11 -11.13 -0.77
CA GLU A 66 16.85 -11.67 -0.25
C GLU A 66 16.28 -10.83 0.89
N ALA A 67 17.11 -10.36 1.82
CA ALA A 67 16.67 -9.50 2.92
C ALA A 67 16.18 -8.13 2.43
N ILE A 68 16.79 -7.59 1.37
CA ILE A 68 16.33 -6.35 0.73
C ILE A 68 14.98 -6.58 0.05
N ASP A 69 14.83 -7.67 -0.71
CA ASP A 69 13.57 -8.02 -1.38
C ASP A 69 12.44 -8.21 -0.34
N ASP A 70 12.69 -8.94 0.74
CA ASP A 70 11.73 -9.10 1.86
C ASP A 70 11.32 -7.73 2.47
N ALA A 71 12.27 -6.81 2.62
CA ALA A 71 12.01 -5.48 3.17
C ALA A 71 11.18 -4.63 2.20
N LEU A 72 11.43 -4.74 0.89
CA LEU A 72 10.69 -4.05 -0.16
C LEU A 72 9.27 -4.59 -0.31
N ASP A 73 9.08 -5.91 -0.24
CA ASP A 73 7.74 -6.52 -0.28
C ASP A 73 6.88 -6.06 0.90
N LEU A 74 7.47 -6.03 2.09
CA LEU A 74 6.77 -5.55 3.28
C LEU A 74 6.51 -4.04 3.22
N PHE A 75 7.44 -3.27 2.66
CA PHE A 75 7.22 -1.84 2.41
C PHE A 75 6.07 -1.61 1.43
N ALA A 76 6.02 -2.34 0.32
CA ALA A 76 4.94 -2.25 -0.67
C ALA A 76 3.57 -2.59 -0.04
N LEU A 77 3.52 -3.64 0.78
CA LEU A 77 2.31 -3.99 1.53
C LEU A 77 1.85 -2.86 2.46
N LEU A 78 2.77 -2.22 3.18
CA LEU A 78 2.46 -1.10 4.07
C LEU A 78 2.02 0.14 3.30
N MET A 79 2.68 0.45 2.18
CA MET A 79 2.27 1.54 1.28
C MET A 79 0.82 1.33 0.82
N ALA A 80 0.50 0.13 0.32
CA ALA A 80 -0.84 -0.18 -0.16
C ALA A 80 -1.90 -0.10 0.95
N THR A 81 -1.63 -0.69 2.12
CA THR A 81 -2.64 -0.90 3.16
C THR A 81 -2.77 0.25 4.15
N ARG A 82 -1.67 0.91 4.51
CA ARG A 82 -1.63 1.94 5.56
C ARG A 82 -1.63 3.36 5.03
N LEU A 83 -1.23 3.58 3.78
CA LEU A 83 -1.15 4.93 3.20
C LEU A 83 -2.15 5.09 2.05
N ILE A 84 -2.02 4.29 1.00
CA ILE A 84 -2.81 4.46 -0.24
C ILE A 84 -4.29 4.14 0.01
N SER A 85 -4.62 2.97 0.57
CA SER A 85 -6.03 2.61 0.81
C SER A 85 -6.76 3.60 1.73
N PRO A 86 -6.18 4.02 2.88
CA PRO A 86 -6.82 5.02 3.73
C PRO A 86 -6.93 6.40 3.07
N ALA A 87 -5.93 6.84 2.32
CA ALA A 87 -6.00 8.10 1.58
C ALA A 87 -7.11 8.08 0.53
N ARG A 88 -7.22 6.99 -0.25
CA ARG A 88 -8.31 6.80 -1.22
C ARG A 88 -9.67 6.80 -0.54
N ARG A 89 -9.81 6.14 0.61
CA ARG A 89 -11.07 6.15 1.38
C ARG A 89 -11.42 7.56 1.86
N ARG A 90 -10.47 8.28 2.46
CA ARG A 90 -10.70 9.67 2.91
C ARG A 90 -11.08 10.59 1.76
N SER A 91 -10.41 10.47 0.61
CA SER A 91 -10.75 11.24 -0.59
C SER A 91 -12.13 10.87 -1.12
N ALA A 92 -12.50 9.58 -1.13
CA ALA A 92 -13.84 9.14 -1.51
C ALA A 92 -14.90 9.67 -0.52
N ASP A 93 -14.65 9.61 0.78
CA ASP A 93 -15.55 10.13 1.81
C ASP A 93 -15.74 11.64 1.68
N GLU A 94 -14.67 12.37 1.36
CA GLU A 94 -14.72 13.80 1.08
C GLU A 94 -15.55 14.10 -0.17
N ARG A 95 -15.32 13.36 -1.26
CA ARG A 95 -16.16 13.45 -2.47
C ARG A 95 -17.64 13.19 -2.16
N LEU A 96 -17.94 12.16 -1.36
CA LEU A 96 -19.31 11.85 -0.93
C LEU A 96 -19.92 12.98 -0.09
N ARG A 97 -19.13 13.67 0.75
CA ARG A 97 -19.59 14.85 1.50
C ARG A 97 -19.87 16.06 0.61
N MET A 98 -19.23 16.15 -0.55
CA MET A 98 -19.44 17.25 -1.51
C MET A 98 -20.67 17.01 -2.41
N LEU A 99 -21.14 15.77 -2.57
CA LEU A 99 -22.30 15.43 -3.41
C LEU A 99 -23.56 16.26 -3.11
N PRO A 100 -23.99 16.49 -1.85
CA PRO A 100 -25.17 17.29 -1.58
C PRO A 100 -25.00 18.77 -1.96
N ARG A 101 -23.78 19.30 -1.91
CA ARG A 101 -23.48 20.68 -2.36
C ARG A 101 -23.58 20.77 -3.87
N LEU A 102 -23.01 19.79 -4.59
CA LEU A 102 -23.12 19.68 -6.04
C LEU A 102 -24.59 19.52 -6.48
N GLU A 103 -25.35 18.62 -5.84
CA GLU A 103 -26.75 18.36 -6.19
C GLU A 103 -27.62 19.63 -6.10
N ARG A 104 -27.42 20.45 -5.04
CA ARG A 104 -28.15 21.72 -4.88
C ARG A 104 -27.78 22.73 -5.98
N ALA A 105 -26.48 22.85 -6.29
CA ALA A 105 -26.00 23.75 -7.33
C ALA A 105 -26.53 23.33 -8.71
N SER A 106 -26.41 22.04 -9.07
CA SER A 106 -26.92 21.51 -10.34
C SER A 106 -28.44 21.64 -10.47
N LYS A 107 -29.22 21.42 -9.40
CA LYS A 107 -30.68 21.64 -9.40
C LYS A 107 -31.05 23.08 -9.68
N LEU A 108 -30.32 24.03 -9.07
CA LEU A 108 -30.53 25.46 -9.25
C LEU A 108 -30.22 25.86 -10.69
N VAL A 109 -29.08 25.43 -11.22
CA VAL A 109 -28.67 25.68 -12.62
C VAL A 109 -29.67 25.07 -13.59
N ALA A 110 -30.11 23.82 -13.40
CA ALA A 110 -31.10 23.17 -14.25
C ALA A 110 -32.46 23.89 -14.24
N LYS A 111 -32.91 24.35 -13.06
CA LYS A 111 -34.16 25.10 -12.93
C LYS A 111 -34.08 26.44 -13.67
N ALA A 112 -32.99 27.18 -13.49
CA ALA A 112 -32.76 28.46 -14.18
C ALA A 112 -32.63 28.26 -15.70
N GLY A 113 -31.88 27.25 -16.14
CA GLY A 113 -31.71 26.92 -17.55
C GLY A 113 -33.01 26.52 -18.24
N ARG A 114 -33.87 25.73 -17.56
CA ARG A 114 -35.18 25.36 -18.12
C ARG A 114 -36.07 26.57 -18.36
N VAL A 115 -36.17 27.48 -17.39
CA VAL A 115 -36.93 28.74 -17.55
C VAL A 115 -36.39 29.58 -18.70
N LEU A 116 -35.07 29.61 -18.86
CA LEU A 116 -34.43 30.35 -19.94
C LEU A 116 -34.76 29.77 -21.32
N VAL A 117 -34.65 28.44 -21.48
CA VAL A 117 -34.98 27.72 -22.72
C VAL A 117 -36.46 27.87 -23.05
N ASP A 118 -37.35 27.64 -22.08
CA ASP A 118 -38.80 27.78 -22.27
C ASP A 118 -39.17 29.21 -22.75
N HIS A 119 -38.48 30.24 -22.24
CA HIS A 119 -38.68 31.62 -22.69
C HIS A 119 -38.15 31.88 -24.10
N LEU A 120 -36.99 31.34 -24.46
CA LEU A 120 -36.43 31.47 -25.80
C LEU A 120 -37.31 30.80 -26.85
N ASP A 121 -37.86 29.61 -26.54
CA ASP A 121 -38.79 28.90 -27.42
C ASP A 121 -40.07 29.72 -27.68
N LEU A 122 -40.57 30.44 -26.66
CA LEU A 122 -41.73 31.33 -26.80
C LEU A 122 -41.42 32.56 -27.68
N VAL A 123 -40.23 33.13 -27.53
CA VAL A 123 -39.77 34.28 -28.33
C VAL A 123 -39.61 33.88 -29.80
N ASP A 124 -39.01 32.72 -30.08
CA ASP A 124 -38.87 32.17 -31.43
C ASP A 124 -40.22 31.89 -32.09
N GLN A 125 -41.20 31.35 -31.35
CA GLN A 125 -42.56 31.12 -31.85
C GLN A 125 -43.32 32.41 -32.17
N GLN A 126 -43.02 33.49 -31.44
CA GLN A 126 -43.68 34.78 -31.59
C GLN A 126 -42.95 35.71 -32.57
N GLY A 127 -41.76 35.34 -33.04
CA GLY A 127 -40.92 36.19 -33.91
C GLY A 127 -40.50 37.49 -33.24
N ALA A 128 -40.42 37.50 -31.91
CA ALA A 128 -40.07 38.68 -31.11
C ALA A 128 -38.56 38.76 -30.87
N ASP A 129 -38.07 39.93 -30.45
CA ASP A 129 -36.69 40.09 -29.99
C ASP A 129 -36.60 39.66 -28.51
N PRO A 130 -35.62 38.81 -28.11
CA PRO A 130 -35.51 38.37 -26.72
C PRO A 130 -35.14 39.53 -25.77
N ASP A 131 -36.08 39.91 -24.91
CA ASP A 131 -35.80 40.81 -23.80
C ASP A 131 -35.09 40.07 -22.66
N VAL A 132 -33.78 40.31 -22.56
CA VAL A 132 -32.89 39.74 -21.55
C VAL A 132 -33.31 40.13 -20.12
N ALA A 133 -33.84 41.33 -19.90
CA ALA A 133 -34.28 41.77 -18.58
C ALA A 133 -35.58 41.06 -18.15
N ALA A 134 -36.53 40.88 -19.09
CA ALA A 134 -37.73 40.10 -18.86
C ALA A 134 -37.41 38.62 -18.57
N MET A 135 -36.47 38.02 -19.32
CA MET A 135 -36.02 36.64 -19.08
C MET A 135 -35.44 36.44 -17.66
N TRP A 136 -34.57 37.34 -17.21
CA TRP A 136 -34.03 37.26 -15.85
C TRP A 136 -35.08 37.51 -14.77
N THR A 137 -36.10 38.32 -15.06
CA THR A 137 -37.25 38.54 -14.16
C THR A 137 -38.09 37.27 -14.03
N ALA A 138 -38.31 36.55 -15.14
CA ALA A 138 -39.00 35.26 -15.12
C ALA A 138 -38.20 34.17 -14.38
N VAL A 139 -36.87 34.11 -14.57
CA VAL A 139 -35.98 33.25 -13.79
C VAL A 139 -36.07 33.58 -12.30
N ALA A 140 -36.07 34.87 -11.92
CA ALA A 140 -36.22 35.27 -10.52
C ALA A 140 -37.57 34.84 -9.92
N GLN A 141 -38.67 34.94 -10.67
CA GLN A 141 -40.00 34.54 -10.21
C GLN A 141 -40.19 33.02 -10.09
N ILE A 142 -39.75 32.26 -11.09
CA ILE A 142 -39.99 30.80 -11.14
C ILE A 142 -38.90 30.06 -10.37
N ALA A 143 -37.64 30.46 -10.52
CA ALA A 143 -36.52 29.82 -9.84
C ALA A 143 -36.43 30.24 -8.36
N GLY A 144 -36.90 31.44 -8.01
CA GLY A 144 -36.75 32.02 -6.67
C GLY A 144 -35.32 32.49 -6.39
N THR A 145 -34.53 32.73 -7.43
CA THR A 145 -33.09 32.97 -7.34
C THR A 145 -32.65 34.09 -8.27
N SER A 146 -31.77 34.96 -7.76
CA SER A 146 -31.17 36.05 -8.53
C SER A 146 -30.09 35.52 -9.49
N LYS A 147 -29.73 36.33 -10.50
CA LYS A 147 -28.62 36.07 -11.42
C LYS A 147 -27.30 35.73 -10.69
N GLU A 148 -27.06 36.36 -9.54
CA GLU A 148 -25.87 36.12 -8.71
C GLU A 148 -25.87 34.72 -8.08
N HIS A 149 -27.03 34.22 -7.65
CA HIS A 149 -27.13 32.85 -7.12
C HIS A 149 -26.94 31.79 -8.20
N VAL A 150 -27.40 32.05 -9.43
CA VAL A 150 -27.15 31.18 -10.58
C VAL A 150 -25.66 31.18 -10.92
N ARG A 151 -25.01 32.36 -10.90
CA ARG A 151 -23.56 32.47 -11.12
C ARG A 151 -22.77 31.73 -10.05
N ALA A 152 -23.09 31.94 -8.78
CA ALA A 152 -22.45 31.23 -7.68
C ALA A 152 -22.66 29.70 -7.77
N ALA A 153 -23.82 29.24 -8.23
CA ALA A 153 -24.06 27.82 -8.47
C ALA A 153 -23.24 27.26 -9.64
N LEU A 154 -23.05 28.03 -10.71
CA LEU A 154 -22.15 27.68 -11.81
C LEU A 154 -20.70 27.58 -11.34
N ASP A 155 -20.23 28.57 -10.56
CA ASP A 155 -18.87 28.56 -9.97
C ASP A 155 -18.65 27.31 -9.11
N VAL A 156 -19.67 26.87 -8.35
CA VAL A 156 -19.61 25.62 -7.55
C VAL A 156 -19.59 24.36 -8.41
N VAL A 157 -20.29 24.35 -9.55
CA VAL A 157 -20.25 23.20 -10.48
C VAL A 157 -18.88 23.12 -11.16
N GLU A 158 -18.33 24.26 -11.59
CA GLU A 158 -16.99 24.36 -12.19
C GLU A 158 -15.88 24.00 -11.18
N GLU A 159 -16.02 24.42 -9.91
CA GLU A 159 -15.10 24.05 -8.82
C GLU A 159 -15.10 22.54 -8.56
N LEU A 160 -16.27 21.90 -8.58
CA LEU A 160 -16.45 20.50 -8.16
C LEU A 160 -16.35 19.49 -9.30
N ILE A 161 -16.47 19.96 -10.55
CA ILE A 161 -16.26 19.19 -11.77
C ILE A 161 -15.18 19.91 -12.58
N PRO A 162 -13.90 19.80 -12.20
CA PRO A 162 -12.84 20.20 -13.10
C PRO A 162 -12.97 19.35 -14.37
N GLU A 163 -12.82 19.97 -15.55
CA GLU A 163 -12.79 19.29 -16.84
C GLU A 163 -11.76 18.14 -16.78
N GLU A 164 -12.24 16.91 -16.57
CA GLU A 164 -11.37 15.73 -16.51
C GLU A 164 -11.00 15.31 -17.94
N ASP A 165 -9.93 15.89 -18.47
CA ASP A 165 -9.06 15.17 -19.40
C ASP A 165 -8.28 14.10 -18.59
N GLY A 166 -8.88 12.91 -18.38
CA GLY A 166 -8.10 11.67 -18.26
C GLY A 166 -8.11 10.83 -16.96
N ALA A 167 -9.12 10.90 -16.07
CA ALA A 167 -9.16 10.02 -14.88
C ALA A 167 -10.02 8.75 -15.03
N ALA A 168 -10.36 8.35 -16.26
CA ALA A 168 -11.10 7.11 -16.53
C ALA A 168 -10.28 5.81 -16.36
N GLU A 169 -8.99 5.87 -16.00
CA GLU A 169 -8.12 4.70 -15.90
C GLU A 169 -7.61 4.43 -14.47
N ALA A 170 -8.52 4.24 -13.49
CA ALA A 170 -8.11 3.67 -12.20
C ALA A 170 -9.23 2.98 -11.39
N ALA A 171 -10.36 2.61 -12.01
CA ALA A 171 -11.31 1.71 -11.36
C ALA A 171 -10.88 0.26 -11.63
N PRO A 172 -10.39 -0.52 -10.63
CA PRO A 172 -10.26 -1.96 -10.83
C PRO A 172 -11.65 -2.51 -11.17
N PRO A 173 -11.77 -3.43 -12.14
CA PRO A 173 -13.07 -3.97 -12.53
C PRO A 173 -13.73 -4.57 -11.29
N THR A 174 -14.94 -4.07 -10.99
CA THR A 174 -15.82 -4.75 -10.05
C THR A 174 -16.03 -6.18 -10.56
N PRO A 175 -15.85 -7.22 -9.73
CA PRO A 175 -16.11 -8.58 -10.16
C PRO A 175 -17.59 -8.68 -10.53
N ARG A 176 -17.88 -8.80 -11.82
CA ARG A 176 -19.23 -9.12 -12.30
C ARG A 176 -19.59 -10.49 -11.74
N PRO A 177 -20.75 -10.68 -11.10
CA PRO A 177 -21.19 -12.02 -10.72
C PRO A 177 -21.31 -12.85 -11.99
N GLY A 178 -20.44 -13.86 -12.12
CA GLY A 178 -20.41 -14.76 -13.27
C GLY A 178 -21.74 -15.50 -13.40
N ASN A 179 -22.24 -15.59 -14.64
CA ASN A 179 -23.44 -16.34 -14.97
C ASN A 179 -23.22 -17.84 -14.64
N PRO A 180 -24.01 -18.46 -13.73
CA PRO A 180 -23.78 -19.83 -13.27
C PRO A 180 -24.02 -20.90 -14.35
N LEU A 181 -24.56 -20.53 -15.51
CA LEU A 181 -24.97 -21.49 -16.56
C LEU A 181 -23.90 -21.78 -17.62
N LYS A 182 -22.74 -21.12 -17.61
CA LYS A 182 -21.67 -21.36 -18.60
C LYS A 182 -20.59 -22.35 -18.14
N ASN A 183 -20.54 -22.72 -16.86
CA ASN A 183 -19.49 -23.58 -16.32
C ASN A 183 -19.80 -25.08 -16.42
N LEU A 184 -20.90 -25.48 -17.08
CA LEU A 184 -21.35 -26.87 -17.12
C LEU A 184 -20.92 -27.63 -18.38
N HIS A 185 -20.34 -26.96 -19.38
CA HIS A 185 -19.94 -27.62 -20.64
C HIS A 185 -18.45 -27.92 -20.80
N ASP A 186 -17.60 -27.51 -19.86
CA ASP A 186 -16.15 -27.79 -19.91
C ASP A 186 -15.70 -28.93 -18.99
N GLN A 187 -16.63 -29.60 -18.32
CA GLN A 187 -16.33 -30.72 -17.43
C GLN A 187 -16.64 -32.05 -18.13
N GLU A 188 -15.79 -32.45 -19.08
CA GLU A 188 -15.43 -33.84 -19.38
C GLU A 188 -14.62 -33.96 -20.67
N ARG A 189 -13.28 -34.03 -20.56
CA ARG A 189 -12.41 -35.00 -21.26
C ARG A 189 -11.07 -35.16 -20.51
N PRO A 190 -10.65 -36.39 -20.16
CA PRO A 190 -9.40 -36.64 -19.46
C PRO A 190 -8.21 -36.74 -20.44
N HIS A 191 -7.24 -35.82 -20.33
CA HIS A 191 -5.94 -35.96 -20.99
C HIS A 191 -4.79 -36.03 -19.97
N SER A 192 -4.31 -37.26 -19.79
CA SER A 192 -2.94 -37.70 -19.48
C SER A 192 -2.08 -36.84 -18.54
N LEU A 193 -2.14 -37.16 -17.25
CA LEU A 193 -1.08 -36.86 -16.30
C LEU A 193 0.17 -37.73 -16.61
N ARG A 194 1.25 -37.11 -17.09
CA ARG A 194 2.61 -37.61 -16.84
C ARG A 194 3.12 -36.99 -15.53
N PRO A 195 3.77 -37.76 -14.64
CA PRO A 195 4.25 -37.22 -13.38
C PRO A 195 5.50 -36.36 -13.61
N ARG A 196 5.45 -35.09 -13.20
CA ARG A 196 6.66 -34.30 -12.95
C ARG A 196 7.21 -34.75 -11.59
N SER A 197 8.33 -35.47 -11.62
CA SER A 197 9.15 -35.76 -10.45
C SER A 197 9.71 -34.45 -9.87
N PHE A 198 9.02 -33.91 -8.88
CA PHE A 198 9.57 -32.87 -8.00
C PHE A 198 10.05 -33.55 -6.71
N SER A 199 11.36 -33.77 -6.65
CA SER A 199 12.05 -34.22 -5.44
C SER A 199 12.07 -33.07 -4.43
N ALA A 200 11.34 -33.22 -3.33
CA ALA A 200 11.63 -32.51 -2.08
C ALA A 200 12.99 -33.01 -1.51
N PRO A 201 13.62 -32.29 -0.56
CA PRO A 201 13.15 -32.37 0.83
C PRO A 201 13.16 -31.05 1.64
N THR A 202 12.12 -30.93 2.47
CA THR A 202 12.18 -30.60 3.92
C THR A 202 12.88 -29.31 4.37
N VAL A 203 12.12 -28.20 4.53
CA VAL A 203 12.09 -27.33 5.73
C VAL A 203 10.81 -26.47 5.69
N VAL A 204 9.66 -27.02 6.05
CA VAL A 204 8.54 -26.23 6.59
C VAL A 204 7.88 -27.06 7.68
N ARG A 205 8.51 -27.10 8.85
CA ARG A 205 7.87 -27.58 10.08
C ARG A 205 8.58 -27.03 11.31
N TRP A 206 8.49 -25.71 11.50
CA TRP A 206 8.76 -25.08 12.78
C TRP A 206 7.88 -23.86 12.88
N PHE A 207 6.64 -24.02 13.32
CA PHE A 207 5.92 -23.12 14.23
C PHE A 207 4.51 -23.68 14.47
N LEU A 208 4.12 -23.69 15.75
CA LEU A 208 2.86 -24.13 16.38
C LEU A 208 2.67 -25.64 16.65
N THR A 209 3.05 -26.08 17.86
CA THR A 209 2.10 -26.59 18.87
C THR A 209 2.67 -26.43 20.30
N PRO A 210 1.81 -26.34 21.34
CA PRO A 210 2.14 -25.83 22.67
C PRO A 210 2.05 -26.91 23.75
N GLU A 211 3.15 -27.44 24.27
CA GLU A 211 3.11 -28.26 25.50
C GLU A 211 4.50 -28.44 26.12
N ALA A 212 4.91 -27.44 26.88
CA ALA A 212 5.89 -27.55 27.97
C ALA A 212 5.89 -26.21 28.73
N ALA A 213 4.74 -25.89 29.30
CA ALA A 213 4.69 -25.01 30.45
C ALA A 213 5.18 -25.85 31.63
N ASP A 214 6.42 -25.62 32.05
CA ASP A 214 6.81 -25.51 33.46
C ASP A 214 8.33 -25.37 33.54
N HIS A 215 8.78 -24.40 34.34
CA HIS A 215 10.17 -23.98 34.58
C HIS A 215 10.79 -23.09 33.51
N PHE A 216 10.63 -21.76 33.66
CA PHE A 216 11.73 -20.78 33.78
C PHE A 216 11.12 -19.42 34.23
N PRO A 217 11.78 -18.63 35.10
CA PRO A 217 11.16 -17.53 35.84
C PRO A 217 10.91 -16.31 34.96
N THR A 218 9.82 -15.60 35.26
CA THR A 218 9.36 -14.41 34.52
C THR A 218 10.15 -13.18 34.98
N ILE A 219 10.52 -12.30 34.03
CA ILE A 219 11.20 -11.00 34.24
C ILE A 219 10.24 -9.97 34.87
N LYS A 220 9.49 -10.36 35.91
CA LYS A 220 8.59 -9.48 36.66
C LYS A 220 8.99 -9.30 38.12
N ASP A 221 9.98 -10.06 38.59
CA ASP A 221 10.49 -9.96 39.97
C ASP A 221 11.81 -9.16 40.09
N ALA A 222 12.30 -8.56 39.00
CA ALA A 222 13.55 -7.78 39.00
C ALA A 222 13.37 -6.27 39.26
N VAL A 223 12.14 -5.80 39.52
CA VAL A 223 11.87 -4.37 39.78
C VAL A 223 10.99 -4.23 41.02
N ALA A 224 11.54 -4.53 42.20
CA ALA A 224 11.01 -4.08 43.49
C ALA A 224 12.04 -4.24 44.62
N SER A 225 12.95 -3.28 44.76
CA SER A 225 13.23 -2.56 46.03
C SER A 225 14.64 -1.95 46.05
N PRO A 226 14.77 -0.66 46.40
CA PRO A 226 16.02 0.00 46.75
C PRO A 226 16.26 -0.08 48.26
N ASN A 227 17.49 -0.35 48.73
CA ASN A 227 18.00 0.26 49.96
C ASN A 227 19.46 -0.06 50.30
N LEU A 228 20.10 0.95 50.94
CA LEU A 228 21.30 0.94 51.77
C LEU A 228 22.66 0.74 51.05
N SER A 229 23.68 1.59 51.17
CA SER A 229 23.95 2.65 52.14
C SER A 229 24.93 3.69 51.58
N ASP A 230 24.67 4.93 51.97
CA ASP A 230 25.54 6.11 51.96
C ASP A 230 26.56 6.04 53.11
N PRO A 231 27.86 6.32 52.93
CA PRO A 231 28.78 6.60 54.02
C PRO A 231 28.94 8.11 54.22
N ALA A 232 28.07 8.70 55.06
CA ALA A 232 28.24 10.06 55.53
C ALA A 232 29.33 10.15 56.63
N SER A 233 30.12 11.22 56.52
CA SER A 233 30.79 11.96 57.61
C SER A 233 32.11 11.44 58.20
N ARG A 234 33.20 12.08 57.79
CA ARG A 234 34.24 12.59 58.71
C ARG A 234 34.73 13.95 58.21
N GLY A 235 34.23 15.02 58.83
CA GLY A 235 34.84 16.35 58.78
C GLY A 235 36.03 16.45 59.76
N PRO A 236 36.85 17.50 59.68
CA PRO A 236 38.05 17.67 60.50
C PRO A 236 37.87 18.59 61.73
N ALA A 237 38.82 18.40 62.67
CA ALA A 237 39.46 19.40 63.54
C ALA A 237 39.03 19.60 65.03
N CYS A 238 40.08 19.60 65.86
CA CYS A 238 40.33 20.29 67.14
C CYS A 238 39.81 19.69 68.47
N GLY A 239 40.76 19.56 69.40
CA GLY A 239 40.63 19.13 70.80
C GLY A 239 41.96 18.60 71.31
#